data_AF-A0A847J5N0-F1
#
_entry.id   AF-A0A847J5N0-F1
#
_cell.length_a   1.000
_cell.length_b   1.000
_cell.length_c   1.000
_cell.angle_alpha   90.00
_cell.angle_beta   90.00
_cell.angle_gamma   90.00
#
_symmetry.space_group_name_H-M   'P 1'
#
loop_
_entity.id
_entity.type
_entity.pdbx_description
1 polymer ?
#
loop_
_entity_poly.entity_id
_entity_poly.type
_entity_poly.pdbx_seq_one_letter_code
_entity_poly.pdbx_strand_id
1 'polypeptide(L)'
;MGGLAQTALSVGVSGEATVVDLGARGQLFCLLSRDIDRKGSLDQDAMFGALFPERPPPGIYADQRERDLALSKMPYRAHVDRVKAEKPTVAVPIERLPRLVRFRDLSDPLSVETVDPRDLATVFGPGVRLVGATVAITEGKPTREIEKILPWVVKLEGSIGKNVKADYWSPLGQINDGSFRRRWS
;
A
#
# COMPACT_ATOMS: atom_id res chain seq x y z
N MET A 1 -26.14 27.09 -23.33
CA MET A 1 -25.05 26.11 -23.57
C MET A 1 -24.72 25.42 -22.25
N GLY A 2 -25.41 24.31 -21.95
CA GLY A 2 -25.22 23.56 -20.71
C GLY A 2 -24.03 22.63 -20.81
N GLY A 3 -22.96 22.92 -20.07
CA GLY A 3 -21.84 22.01 -19.89
C GLY A 3 -22.22 20.89 -18.94
N LEU A 4 -22.23 19.66 -19.42
CA LEU A 4 -22.36 18.48 -18.59
C LEU A 4 -21.12 18.39 -17.69
N ALA A 5 -21.30 18.66 -16.38
CA ALA A 5 -20.31 18.32 -15.38
C ALA A 5 -20.23 16.78 -15.29
N GLN A 6 -19.32 16.19 -16.07
CA GLN A 6 -19.08 14.77 -16.04
C GLN A 6 -18.28 14.48 -14.76
N THR A 7 -18.97 14.01 -13.72
CA THR A 7 -18.35 13.64 -12.44
C THR A 7 -17.33 12.53 -12.68
N ALA A 8 -16.04 12.87 -12.64
CA ALA A 8 -14.96 11.92 -12.69
C ALA A 8 -15.06 10.97 -11.48
N LEU A 9 -14.95 9.65 -11.73
CA LEU A 9 -14.92 8.65 -10.66
C LEU A 9 -13.48 8.57 -10.13
N SER A 10 -13.28 8.99 -8.88
CA SER A 10 -12.03 8.73 -8.15
C SER A 10 -12.21 7.52 -7.22
N VAL A 11 -11.19 6.66 -7.19
CA VAL A 11 -11.11 5.56 -6.22
C VAL A 11 -9.76 5.71 -5.52
N GLY A 12 -9.80 5.74 -4.19
CA GLY A 12 -8.65 5.93 -3.30
C GLY A 12 -8.66 4.88 -2.19
N VAL A 13 -7.49 4.58 -1.63
CA VAL A 13 -7.36 3.78 -0.40
C VAL A 13 -6.97 4.72 0.73
N SER A 14 -7.77 4.68 1.78
CA SER A 14 -7.42 5.18 3.10
C SER A 14 -7.18 4.02 4.03
N GLY A 15 -6.22 4.15 4.94
CA GLY A 15 -5.86 3.06 5.83
C GLY A 15 -4.58 3.35 6.57
N GLU A 16 -4.17 2.37 7.36
CA GLU A 16 -2.86 2.29 7.98
C GLU A 16 -2.18 0.98 7.59
N ALA A 17 -0.86 0.98 7.63
CA ALA A 17 -0.06 -0.24 7.49
C ALA A 17 -0.51 -1.27 8.53
N THR A 18 -0.66 -2.52 8.10
CA THR A 18 -0.98 -3.62 9.02
C THR A 18 0.27 -4.02 9.78
N VAL A 19 0.14 -4.18 11.10
CA VAL A 19 1.24 -4.63 11.97
C VAL A 19 0.95 -6.03 12.47
N VAL A 20 1.89 -6.94 12.27
CA VAL A 20 1.86 -8.30 12.81
C VAL A 20 2.94 -8.41 13.87
N ASP A 21 2.52 -8.59 15.12
CA ASP A 21 3.41 -8.78 16.27
C ASP A 21 3.83 -10.25 16.37
N LEU A 22 5.13 -10.52 16.27
CA LEU A 22 5.73 -11.85 16.40
C LEU A 22 6.35 -12.05 17.80
N GLY A 23 5.97 -11.22 18.78
CA GLY A 23 6.46 -11.22 20.15
C GLY A 23 7.93 -10.84 20.23
N ALA A 24 8.73 -11.67 20.89
CA ALA A 24 10.17 -11.43 21.06
C ALA A 24 10.96 -11.35 19.73
N ARG A 25 10.37 -11.77 18.60
CA ARG A 25 10.98 -11.68 17.26
C ARG A 25 10.77 -10.32 16.60
N GLY A 26 9.96 -9.44 17.19
CA GLY A 26 9.67 -8.10 16.68
C GLY A 26 8.40 -8.05 15.85
N GLN A 27 8.26 -6.96 15.08
CA GLN A 27 7.04 -6.63 14.34
C GLN A 27 7.29 -6.63 12.83
N LEU A 28 6.32 -7.16 12.08
CA LEU A 28 6.26 -7.08 10.63
C LEU A 28 5.23 -6.01 10.25
N PHE A 29 5.64 -5.09 9.39
CA PHE A 29 4.79 -4.03 8.85
C PHE A 29 4.48 -4.33 7.38
N CYS A 30 3.20 -4.44 7.07
CA CYS A 30 2.68 -4.49 5.71
C CYS A 30 2.25 -3.08 5.31
N LEU A 31 3.08 -2.41 4.50
CA LEU A 31 2.87 -1.02 4.10
C LEU A 31 1.66 -0.87 3.16
N LEU A 32 1.32 0.37 2.82
CA LEU A 32 0.29 0.68 1.82
C LEU A 32 0.88 0.89 0.41
N SER A 33 2.20 1.01 0.34
CA SER A 33 2.95 1.17 -0.90
C SER A 33 3.42 -0.16 -1.46
N ARG A 34 3.62 -0.18 -2.77
CA ARG A 34 4.19 -1.31 -3.49
C ARG A 34 5.65 -1.55 -3.14
N ASP A 35 6.09 -2.77 -3.41
CA ASP A 35 7.50 -3.12 -3.38
C ASP A 35 8.10 -3.00 -4.78
N ILE A 36 8.92 -1.97 -5.06
CA ILE A 36 9.44 -1.73 -6.43
C ILE A 36 10.40 -2.83 -6.90
N ASP A 37 11.07 -3.49 -5.95
CA ASP A 37 12.10 -4.48 -6.22
C ASP A 37 11.47 -5.86 -6.51
N ARG A 38 10.21 -6.06 -6.12
CA ARG A 38 9.48 -7.30 -6.35
C ARG A 38 8.85 -7.31 -7.74
N LYS A 39 9.32 -8.23 -8.59
CA LYS A 39 8.70 -8.51 -9.89
C LYS A 39 7.20 -8.79 -9.73
N GLY A 40 6.38 -8.09 -10.52
CA GLY A 40 4.91 -8.21 -10.49
C GLY A 40 4.19 -7.20 -9.59
N SER A 41 4.92 -6.42 -8.81
CA SER A 41 4.42 -5.33 -7.96
C SER A 41 4.23 -4.05 -8.80
N LEU A 42 3.19 -4.07 -9.65
CA LEU A 42 2.98 -3.08 -10.71
C LEU A 42 2.20 -1.83 -10.25
N ASP A 43 1.38 -1.95 -9.22
CA ASP A 43 0.48 -0.87 -8.80
C ASP A 43 1.08 -0.05 -7.68
N GLN A 44 1.15 1.28 -7.82
CA GLN A 44 1.59 2.20 -6.73
C GLN A 44 0.82 1.95 -5.43
N ASP A 45 -0.42 1.49 -5.57
CA ASP A 45 -1.27 1.05 -4.47
C ASP A 45 -1.43 -0.46 -4.56
N ALA A 46 -0.52 -1.21 -3.93
CA ALA A 46 -0.39 -2.65 -4.11
C ALA A 46 -1.69 -3.45 -3.89
N MET A 47 -2.55 -2.97 -2.98
CA MET A 47 -3.83 -3.60 -2.67
C MET A 47 -4.90 -3.40 -3.76
N PHE A 48 -4.79 -2.35 -4.58
CA PHE A 48 -5.78 -2.08 -5.62
C PHE A 48 -5.79 -3.13 -6.71
N GLY A 49 -4.62 -3.62 -7.14
CA GLY A 49 -4.57 -4.63 -8.19
C GLY A 49 -5.34 -5.90 -7.81
N ALA A 50 -5.34 -6.27 -6.53
CA ALA A 50 -6.08 -7.44 -6.03
C ALA A 50 -7.61 -7.23 -6.07
N LEU A 51 -8.12 -6.06 -5.68
CA LEU A 51 -9.56 -5.76 -5.68
C LEU A 51 -10.08 -5.29 -7.05
N PHE A 52 -9.20 -4.75 -7.88
CA PHE A 52 -9.51 -4.11 -9.16
C PHE A 52 -8.57 -4.62 -10.27
N PRO A 53 -8.58 -5.92 -10.59
CA PRO A 53 -7.65 -6.51 -11.56
C PRO A 53 -7.84 -5.98 -12.99
N GLU A 54 -9.01 -5.46 -13.32
CA GLU A 54 -9.33 -4.85 -14.62
C GLU A 54 -8.83 -3.41 -14.73
N ARG A 55 -8.32 -2.83 -13.62
CA ARG A 55 -7.76 -1.49 -13.66
C ARG A 55 -6.43 -1.53 -14.42
N PRO A 56 -6.26 -0.72 -15.46
CA PRO A 56 -4.98 -0.60 -16.15
C PRO A 56 -3.91 -0.04 -15.19
N PRO A 57 -2.65 -0.52 -15.28
CA PRO A 57 -1.57 -0.07 -14.42
C PRO A 57 -1.40 1.45 -14.42
N PRO A 58 -1.02 2.07 -13.28
CA PRO A 58 -0.64 3.48 -13.28
C PRO A 58 0.57 3.71 -14.20
N GLY A 59 0.51 4.75 -15.05
CA GLY A 59 1.61 5.14 -15.96
C GLY A 59 1.35 4.91 -17.46
N ILE A 60 0.17 4.40 -17.84
CA ILE A 60 -0.24 4.30 -19.26
C ILE A 60 -0.89 5.61 -19.76
N TYR A 61 -1.30 6.49 -18.85
CA TYR A 61 -1.99 7.73 -19.18
C TYR A 61 -1.03 8.92 -19.15
N ALA A 62 -1.07 9.74 -20.19
CA ALA A 62 -0.25 10.94 -20.31
C ALA A 62 -0.65 12.01 -19.29
N ASP A 63 -1.92 12.04 -18.88
CA ASP A 63 -2.42 12.94 -17.84
C ASP A 63 -3.65 12.38 -17.07
N GLN A 64 -4.08 13.10 -16.02
CA GLN A 64 -5.23 12.73 -15.19
C GLN A 64 -6.55 12.69 -15.99
N ARG A 65 -6.70 13.52 -17.01
CA ARG A 65 -7.95 13.65 -17.77
C ARG A 65 -8.13 12.47 -18.71
N GLU A 66 -7.06 12.03 -19.36
CA GLU A 66 -7.01 10.82 -20.17
C GLU A 66 -7.30 9.58 -19.32
N ARG A 67 -6.70 9.51 -18.13
CA ARG A 67 -6.99 8.47 -17.14
C ARG A 67 -8.48 8.45 -16.78
N ASP A 68 -9.04 9.61 -16.41
CA ASP A 68 -10.45 9.69 -15.99
C ASP A 68 -11.41 9.36 -17.14
N LEU A 69 -11.07 9.73 -18.37
CA LEU A 69 -11.83 9.36 -19.57
C LEU A 69 -11.75 7.86 -19.88
N ALA A 70 -10.57 7.25 -19.73
CA ALA A 70 -10.40 5.81 -19.93
C ALA A 70 -11.15 5.01 -18.86
N LEU A 71 -11.09 5.45 -17.60
CA LEU A 71 -11.85 4.86 -16.49
C LEU A 71 -13.36 5.09 -16.65
N SER A 72 -13.82 6.17 -17.31
CA SER A 72 -15.25 6.40 -17.55
C SER A 72 -15.82 5.57 -18.70
N LYS A 73 -14.97 5.16 -19.66
CA LYS A 73 -15.34 4.33 -20.83
C LYS A 73 -15.26 2.82 -20.57
N MET A 74 -14.40 2.39 -19.65
CA MET A 74 -14.40 1.01 -19.17
C MET A 74 -15.66 0.73 -18.35
N PRO A 75 -16.12 -0.52 -18.21
CA PRO A 75 -17.13 -0.91 -17.22
C PRO A 75 -16.64 -0.72 -15.76
N TYR A 76 -15.61 0.10 -15.54
CA TYR A 76 -14.97 0.37 -14.26
C TYR A 76 -15.96 0.95 -13.24
N ARG A 77 -16.90 1.80 -13.67
CA ARG A 77 -18.00 2.24 -12.80
C ARG A 77 -18.86 1.08 -12.32
N ALA A 78 -19.34 0.24 -13.24
CA ALA A 78 -20.13 -0.94 -12.90
C ALA A 78 -19.34 -1.92 -12.02
N HIS A 79 -18.04 -2.07 -12.26
CA HIS A 79 -17.16 -2.88 -11.41
C HIS A 79 -17.00 -2.27 -10.02
N VAL A 80 -16.80 -0.95 -9.90
CA VAL A 80 -16.74 -0.26 -8.60
C VAL A 80 -18.06 -0.40 -7.85
N ASP A 81 -19.20 -0.23 -8.52
CA ASP A 81 -20.52 -0.41 -7.93
C ASP A 81 -20.72 -1.84 -7.43
N ARG A 82 -20.31 -2.83 -8.24
CA ARG A 82 -20.34 -4.25 -7.88
C ARG A 82 -19.44 -4.54 -6.68
N VAL A 83 -18.19 -4.11 -6.70
CA VAL A 83 -17.22 -4.30 -5.62
C VAL A 83 -17.71 -3.63 -4.33
N LYS A 84 -18.35 -2.46 -4.42
CA LYS A 84 -18.96 -1.78 -3.28
C LYS A 84 -20.17 -2.53 -2.72
N ALA A 85 -20.98 -3.15 -3.57
CA ALA A 85 -22.14 -3.95 -3.17
C ALA A 85 -21.72 -5.30 -2.57
N GLU A 86 -20.79 -6.00 -3.21
CA GLU A 86 -20.33 -7.34 -2.83
C GLU A 86 -19.37 -7.32 -1.65
N LYS A 87 -18.60 -6.23 -1.46
CA LYS A 87 -17.54 -6.09 -0.44
C LYS A 87 -16.64 -7.34 -0.38
N PRO A 88 -16.03 -7.73 -1.51
CA PRO A 88 -15.35 -9.00 -1.59
C PRO A 88 -14.14 -9.05 -0.64
N THR A 89 -13.85 -10.26 -0.17
CA THR A 89 -12.55 -10.62 0.43
C THR A 89 -11.76 -11.39 -0.62
N VAL A 90 -10.60 -10.89 -1.00
CA VAL A 90 -9.79 -11.44 -2.09
C VAL A 90 -8.42 -11.85 -1.55
N ALA A 91 -7.96 -13.03 -1.93
CA ALA A 91 -6.59 -13.47 -1.66
C ALA A 91 -5.59 -12.58 -2.41
N VAL A 92 -4.55 -12.15 -1.71
CA VAL A 92 -3.49 -11.34 -2.30
C VAL A 92 -2.32 -12.26 -2.64
N PRO A 93 -2.02 -12.47 -3.94
CA PRO A 93 -0.85 -13.24 -4.33
C PRO A 93 0.43 -12.50 -3.92
N ILE A 94 1.50 -13.25 -3.64
CA ILE A 94 2.76 -12.71 -3.09
C ILE A 94 3.33 -11.59 -3.96
N GLU A 95 3.19 -11.70 -5.28
CA GLU A 95 3.66 -10.72 -6.26
C GLU A 95 2.97 -9.36 -6.10
N ARG A 96 1.73 -9.35 -5.60
CA ARG A 96 0.89 -8.16 -5.39
C ARG A 96 0.81 -7.74 -3.93
N LEU A 97 1.55 -8.39 -3.03
CA LEU A 97 1.64 -7.89 -1.67
C LEU A 97 2.14 -6.45 -1.67
N PRO A 98 1.80 -5.65 -0.67
CA PRO A 98 2.50 -4.42 -0.41
C PRO A 98 3.94 -4.70 0.06
N ARG A 99 4.76 -3.66 0.13
CA ARG A 99 6.10 -3.81 0.70
C ARG A 99 5.96 -4.25 2.16
N LEU A 100 6.71 -5.29 2.50
CA LEU A 100 6.86 -5.78 3.85
C LEU A 100 8.16 -5.24 4.42
N VAL A 101 8.11 -4.66 5.61
CA VAL A 101 9.30 -4.16 6.30
C VAL A 101 9.30 -4.57 7.76
N ARG A 102 10.48 -4.54 8.37
CA ARG A 102 10.64 -4.48 9.82
C ARG A 102 11.48 -3.28 10.19
N PHE A 103 11.42 -2.91 11.46
CA PHE A 103 12.34 -1.96 12.07
C PHE A 103 13.10 -2.69 13.16
N ARG A 104 14.43 -2.57 13.18
CA ARG A 104 15.22 -3.11 14.31
C ARG A 104 14.99 -2.28 15.57
N ASP A 105 14.75 -0.99 15.41
CA ASP A 105 14.40 -0.06 16.47
C ASP A 105 13.20 0.79 16.00
N LEU A 106 12.07 0.66 16.70
CA LEU A 106 10.83 1.38 16.38
C LEU A 106 10.96 2.89 16.54
N SER A 107 11.96 3.38 17.28
CA SER A 107 12.26 4.80 17.45
C SER A 107 13.19 5.37 16.37
N ASP A 108 13.86 4.50 15.60
CA ASP A 108 14.77 4.89 14.52
C ASP A 108 14.20 4.50 13.14
N PRO A 109 13.70 5.46 12.35
CA PRO A 109 13.19 5.19 11.00
C PRO A 109 14.27 4.67 10.03
N LEU A 110 15.56 4.92 10.29
CA LEU A 110 16.66 4.44 9.45
C LEU A 110 17.00 2.97 9.73
N SER A 111 16.43 2.38 10.79
CA SER A 111 16.60 0.98 11.14
C SER A 111 15.73 0.02 10.31
N VAL A 112 15.03 0.55 9.30
CA VAL A 112 14.13 -0.22 8.44
C VAL A 112 14.88 -1.26 7.60
N GLU A 113 14.27 -2.42 7.45
CA GLU A 113 14.75 -3.49 6.57
C GLU A 113 13.57 -4.06 5.78
N THR A 114 13.76 -4.22 4.47
CA THR A 114 12.77 -4.90 3.61
C THR A 114 12.75 -6.38 3.94
N VAL A 115 11.54 -6.96 3.99
CA VAL A 115 11.32 -8.38 4.25
C VAL A 115 10.82 -9.03 2.97
N ASP A 116 11.50 -10.08 2.50
CA ASP A 116 11.00 -10.88 1.39
C ASP A 116 9.80 -11.72 1.88
N PRO A 117 8.59 -11.57 1.32
CA PRO A 117 7.45 -12.40 1.68
C PRO A 117 7.66 -13.90 1.46
N ARG A 118 8.63 -14.30 0.62
CA ARG A 118 9.00 -15.71 0.37
C ARG A 118 9.99 -16.25 1.39
N ASP A 119 10.65 -15.39 2.17
CA ASP A 119 11.66 -15.76 3.15
C ASP A 119 11.66 -14.84 4.38
N LEU A 120 10.60 -14.94 5.18
CA LEU A 120 10.53 -14.24 6.47
C LEU A 120 11.55 -14.82 7.48
N ALA A 121 11.99 -16.06 7.29
CA ALA A 121 12.86 -16.76 8.24
C ALA A 121 14.25 -16.12 8.33
N THR A 122 14.76 -15.57 7.23
CA THR A 122 16.02 -14.80 7.21
C THR A 122 15.98 -13.59 8.15
N VAL A 123 14.80 -12.99 8.32
CA VAL A 123 14.61 -11.78 9.12
C VAL A 123 14.18 -12.13 10.55
N PHE A 124 13.16 -12.96 10.71
CA PHE A 124 12.51 -13.25 11.99
C PHE A 124 12.94 -14.58 12.63
N GLY A 125 13.89 -15.28 12.00
CA GLY A 125 14.44 -16.54 12.46
C GLY A 125 13.64 -17.78 12.00
N PRO A 126 14.18 -18.99 12.27
CA PRO A 126 13.63 -20.24 11.75
C PRO A 126 12.16 -20.45 12.12
N GLY A 127 11.40 -21.04 11.20
CA GLY A 127 10.00 -21.43 11.36
C GLY A 127 8.98 -20.34 10.99
N VAL A 128 9.41 -19.09 10.79
CA VAL A 128 8.52 -17.99 10.37
C VAL A 128 8.33 -18.01 8.86
N ARG A 129 7.07 -18.09 8.42
CA ARG A 129 6.70 -18.00 7.00
C ARG A 129 5.37 -17.29 6.83
N LEU A 130 5.18 -16.63 5.68
CA LEU A 130 3.87 -16.13 5.30
C LEU A 130 2.99 -17.29 4.82
N VAL A 131 1.85 -17.49 5.47
CA VAL A 131 0.89 -18.56 5.08
C VAL A 131 -0.12 -18.08 4.04
N GLY A 132 -0.45 -16.79 4.07
CA GLY A 132 -1.35 -16.17 3.12
C GLY A 132 -1.64 -14.73 3.51
N ALA A 133 -2.25 -13.99 2.58
CA ALA A 133 -2.75 -12.65 2.81
C ALA A 133 -4.06 -12.45 2.06
N THR A 134 -4.93 -11.63 2.63
CA THR A 134 -6.23 -11.31 2.07
C THR A 134 -6.50 -9.83 2.24
N VAL A 135 -7.22 -9.24 1.29
CA VAL A 135 -7.72 -7.87 1.39
C VAL A 135 -9.25 -7.91 1.35
N ALA A 136 -9.90 -7.10 2.18
CA ALA A 136 -11.35 -6.99 2.25
C ALA A 136 -11.76 -5.52 2.25
N ILE A 137 -12.90 -5.22 1.62
CA ILE A 137 -13.53 -3.91 1.71
C ILE A 137 -14.41 -3.90 2.95
N THR A 138 -14.14 -2.98 3.87
CA THR A 138 -14.88 -2.88 5.14
C THR A 138 -15.56 -1.52 5.27
N GLU A 139 -16.66 -1.46 6.00
CA GLU A 139 -17.30 -0.20 6.41
C GLU A 139 -16.71 0.39 7.70
N GLY A 140 -15.79 -0.34 8.33
CA GLY A 140 -15.10 0.10 9.53
C GLY A 140 -14.27 1.35 9.24
N LYS A 141 -14.22 2.26 10.22
CA LYS A 141 -13.27 3.37 10.15
C LYS A 141 -11.85 2.80 10.18
N PRO A 142 -10.91 3.37 9.40
CA PRO A 142 -9.50 3.00 9.51
C PRO A 142 -9.02 3.09 10.96
N THR A 143 -8.20 2.12 11.37
CA THR A 143 -7.51 2.14 12.66
C THR A 143 -6.60 3.37 12.77
N ARG A 144 -6.27 3.75 14.01
CA ARG A 144 -5.35 4.85 14.33
C ARG A 144 -4.30 4.40 15.33
N GLU A 145 -3.57 3.36 14.96
CA GLU A 145 -2.61 2.68 15.83
C GLU A 145 -1.16 2.89 15.37
N ILE A 146 -0.92 3.13 14.07
CA ILE A 146 0.45 3.23 13.56
C ILE A 146 1.23 4.38 14.21
N GLU A 147 0.55 5.47 14.55
CA GLU A 147 1.15 6.64 15.21
C GLU A 147 1.56 6.37 16.66
N LYS A 148 0.90 5.40 17.31
CA LYS A 148 1.28 4.97 18.66
C LYS A 148 2.51 4.08 18.62
N ILE A 149 2.64 3.26 17.58
CA ILE A 149 3.74 2.31 17.38
C ILE A 149 4.98 3.03 16.85
N LEU A 150 4.79 3.94 15.89
CA LEU A 150 5.84 4.70 15.20
C LEU A 150 5.54 6.22 15.29
N PRO A 151 5.81 6.88 16.45
CA PRO A 151 5.45 8.29 16.67
C PRO A 151 6.12 9.29 15.72
N TRP A 152 7.21 8.89 15.06
CA TRP A 152 7.92 9.72 14.09
C TRP A 152 7.21 9.81 12.75
N VAL A 153 6.27 8.90 12.43
CA VAL A 153 5.58 8.88 11.12
C VAL A 153 4.87 10.20 10.84
N VAL A 154 4.21 10.79 11.85
CA VAL A 154 3.49 12.07 11.69
C VAL A 154 4.41 13.28 11.48
N LYS A 155 5.71 13.13 11.75
CA LYS A 155 6.73 14.18 11.59
C LYS A 155 7.52 14.03 10.29
N LEU A 156 7.23 13.00 9.49
CA LEU A 156 7.93 12.79 8.22
C LEU A 156 7.56 13.86 7.21
N GLU A 157 8.58 14.52 6.68
CA GLU A 157 8.46 15.43 5.55
C GLU A 157 9.13 14.82 4.32
N GLY A 158 8.45 13.91 3.63
CA GLY A 158 9.02 13.14 2.50
C GLY A 158 9.38 11.72 2.91
N SER A 159 10.50 11.19 2.41
CA SER A 159 10.93 9.83 2.73
C SER A 159 11.75 9.76 4.02
N ILE A 160 11.77 8.60 4.66
CA ILE A 160 12.60 8.32 5.85
C ILE A 160 14.09 8.54 5.58
N GLY A 161 14.53 8.36 4.33
CA GLY A 161 15.89 8.58 3.87
C GLY A 161 16.25 10.01 3.51
N LYS A 162 15.31 10.98 3.61
CA LYS A 162 15.52 12.37 3.16
C LYS A 162 16.78 13.00 3.76
N ASN A 163 16.95 12.88 5.08
CA ASN A 163 18.06 13.55 5.79
C ASN A 163 19.41 12.88 5.57
N VAL A 164 19.42 11.61 5.16
CA VAL A 164 20.63 10.86 4.82
C VAL A 164 20.88 10.82 3.31
N LYS A 165 20.10 11.58 2.52
CA LYS A 165 20.18 11.64 1.05
C LYS A 165 20.22 10.24 0.40
N ALA A 166 19.39 9.34 0.91
CA ALA A 166 19.32 7.99 0.38
C ALA A 166 18.88 8.01 -1.09
N ASP A 167 19.42 7.08 -1.87
CA ASP A 167 19.02 6.91 -3.27
C ASP A 167 17.51 6.63 -3.38
N TYR A 168 16.86 7.20 -4.40
CA TYR A 168 15.42 7.04 -4.59
C TYR A 168 15.01 5.58 -4.80
N TRP A 169 15.90 4.74 -5.36
CA TRP A 169 15.65 3.30 -5.54
C TRP A 169 15.94 2.48 -4.28
N SER A 170 16.52 3.08 -3.23
CA SER A 170 16.64 2.41 -1.93
C SER A 170 15.29 2.38 -1.19
N PRO A 171 15.06 1.40 -0.29
CA PRO A 171 13.89 1.42 0.59
C PRO A 171 13.74 2.73 1.37
N LEU A 172 14.87 3.33 1.81
CA LEU A 172 14.90 4.59 2.53
C LEU A 172 14.37 5.77 1.68
N GLY A 173 14.64 5.76 0.39
CA GLY A 173 14.17 6.79 -0.55
C GLY A 173 12.67 6.68 -0.88
N GLN A 174 12.08 5.50 -0.72
CA GLN A 174 10.71 5.20 -1.17
C GLN A 174 9.68 5.18 -0.06
N ILE A 175 10.10 4.93 1.19
CA ILE A 175 9.20 4.83 2.34
C ILE A 175 8.96 6.23 2.91
N ASN A 176 7.69 6.64 2.93
CA ASN A 176 7.24 7.95 3.38
C ASN A 176 5.96 7.83 4.23
N ASP A 177 5.42 8.95 4.71
CA ASP A 177 4.17 8.99 5.48
C ASP A 177 3.02 8.21 4.82
N GLY A 178 2.83 8.40 3.51
CA GLY A 178 1.83 7.72 2.68
C GLY A 178 2.01 6.21 2.52
N SER A 179 3.19 5.68 2.92
CA SER A 179 3.46 4.24 3.01
C SER A 179 2.89 3.64 4.29
N PHE A 180 2.74 4.43 5.36
CA PHE A 180 2.22 3.98 6.65
C PHE A 180 0.77 4.36 6.88
N ARG A 181 0.35 5.53 6.39
CA ARG A 181 -1.02 6.03 6.61
C ARG A 181 -1.48 6.86 5.43
N ARG A 182 -2.76 6.69 5.09
CA ARG A 182 -3.43 7.50 4.07
C ARG A 182 -4.78 7.93 4.59
N ARG A 183 -5.00 9.25 4.64
CA ARG A 183 -6.23 9.86 5.14
C ARG A 183 -6.97 10.50 3.97
N TRP A 184 -8.30 10.43 4.00
CA TRP A 184 -9.12 11.27 3.14
C TRP A 184 -8.94 12.73 3.56
N SER A 185 -8.67 13.60 2.59
CA SER A 185 -8.72 15.06 2.72
C SER A 185 -10.14 15.55 2.57
#